data_AF-A0A388NSZ8-F1
#
_entry.id   AF-A0A388NSZ8-F1
#
_cell.length_a   1.000
_cell.length_b   1.000
_cell.length_c   1.000
_cell.angle_alpha   90.00
_cell.angle_beta   90.00
_cell.angle_gamma   90.00
#
_symmetry.space_group_name_H-M   'P 1'
#
loop_
_entity.id
_entity.type
_entity.pdbx_description
1 polymer ?
#
loop_
_entity_poly.entity_id
_entity_poly.type
_entity_poly.pdbx_seq_one_letter_code
_entity_poly.pdbx_strand_id
1 'polypeptide(L)'
;MVELLPDLLKEFPALRYRIVGDGTDRARVEALARRLGVDAQVEITGFVQDMEAFVDEYRRCTIFVMPSAFEGGSKPRGEGFGIVYLEAAACGKPVIAAKGGGAAEAVADGETGL
;
A
#
# COMPACT_ATOMS: atom_id res chain seq x y z
N MET A 1 -6.68 -2.33 -4.63
CA MET A 1 -6.11 -1.04 -5.08
C MET A 1 -6.18 -0.85 -6.58
N VAL A 2 -5.52 -1.66 -7.42
CA VAL A 2 -5.50 -1.44 -8.88
C VAL A 2 -6.90 -1.30 -9.49
N GLU A 3 -7.87 -2.08 -9.03
CA GLU A 3 -9.27 -2.02 -9.48
C GLU A 3 -9.97 -0.69 -9.18
N LEU A 4 -9.49 0.06 -8.20
CA LEU A 4 -10.05 1.37 -7.81
C LEU A 4 -9.45 2.53 -8.61
N LEU A 5 -8.30 2.32 -9.26
CA LEU A 5 -7.59 3.38 -9.98
C LEU A 5 -8.43 4.03 -11.09
N PRO A 6 -9.22 3.30 -11.91
CA PRO A 6 -10.04 3.94 -12.94
C PRO A 6 -11.02 4.98 -12.39
N ASP A 7 -11.61 4.75 -11.22
CA ASP A 7 -12.52 5.69 -10.59
C ASP A 7 -11.77 6.84 -9.91
N LEU A 8 -10.69 6.52 -9.18
CA LEU A 8 -9.85 7.54 -8.54
C LEU A 8 -9.22 8.50 -9.56
N LEU A 9 -8.84 8.03 -10.75
CA LEU A 9 -8.24 8.87 -11.79
C LEU A 9 -9.23 9.86 -12.42
N LYS A 10 -10.54 9.66 -12.26
CA LYS A 10 -11.56 10.66 -12.67
C LYS A 10 -11.48 11.92 -11.81
N GLU A 11 -11.15 11.75 -10.53
CA GLU A 11 -11.08 12.83 -9.55
C GLU A 11 -9.63 13.34 -9.34
N PHE A 12 -8.65 12.43 -9.42
CA PHE A 12 -7.23 12.70 -9.23
C PHE A 12 -6.41 12.24 -10.45
N PRO A 13 -6.44 12.94 -11.59
CA PRO A 13 -5.77 12.50 -12.82
C PRO A 13 -4.25 12.34 -12.73
N ALA A 14 -3.62 13.01 -11.75
CA ALA A 14 -2.18 12.93 -11.49
C ALA A 14 -1.79 11.85 -10.48
N LEU A 15 -2.75 11.06 -9.96
CA LEU A 15 -2.51 9.99 -9.01
C LEU A 15 -1.52 8.96 -9.59
N ARG A 16 -0.51 8.60 -8.81
CA ARG A 16 0.36 7.45 -9.07
C ARG A 16 0.26 6.45 -7.94
N TYR A 17 0.16 5.17 -8.29
CA TYR A 17 0.17 4.06 -7.35
C TYR A 17 1.51 3.33 -7.42
N ARG A 18 2.30 3.49 -6.37
CA ARG A 18 3.65 2.92 -6.27
C ARG A 18 3.65 1.76 -5.28
N ILE A 19 4.10 0.60 -5.74
CA ILE A 19 4.22 -0.63 -4.95
C ILE A 19 5.72 -0.88 -4.74
N VAL A 20 6.15 -0.76 -3.49
CA VAL A 20 7.54 -0.95 -3.10
C VAL A 20 7.73 -2.39 -2.64
N GLY A 21 8.64 -3.12 -3.28
CA GLY A 21 8.86 -4.54 -3.04
C GLY A 21 8.60 -5.40 -4.28
N ASP A 22 8.74 -6.72 -4.08
CA ASP A 22 8.51 -7.72 -5.12
C ASP A 22 7.70 -8.89 -4.55
N GLY A 23 7.20 -9.75 -5.42
CA GLY A 23 6.45 -10.92 -5.01
C GLY A 23 5.83 -11.69 -6.15
N THR A 24 5.32 -12.87 -5.82
CA THR A 24 4.67 -13.79 -6.77
C THR A 24 3.47 -13.17 -7.49
N ASP A 25 2.89 -12.13 -6.92
CA ASP A 25 1.68 -11.48 -7.44
C ASP A 25 1.95 -10.38 -8.49
N ARG A 26 3.23 -10.05 -8.74
CA ARG A 26 3.63 -8.99 -9.68
C ARG A 26 2.97 -9.14 -11.06
N ALA A 27 3.06 -10.33 -11.65
CA ALA A 27 2.49 -10.57 -12.99
C ALA A 27 0.97 -10.36 -13.03
N ARG A 28 0.27 -10.74 -11.95
CA ARG A 28 -1.19 -10.54 -11.83
C ARG A 28 -1.53 -9.05 -11.74
N VAL A 29 -0.78 -8.29 -10.94
CA VAL A 29 -0.96 -6.84 -10.76
C VAL A 29 -0.72 -6.10 -12.08
N GLU A 30 0.37 -6.39 -12.78
CA GLU A 30 0.68 -5.76 -14.07
C GLU A 30 -0.36 -6.10 -15.15
N ALA A 31 -0.80 -7.35 -15.24
CA ALA A 31 -1.84 -7.77 -16.18
C ALA A 31 -3.17 -7.07 -15.89
N LEU A 32 -3.53 -6.92 -14.61
CA LEU A 32 -4.73 -6.22 -14.19
C LEU A 32 -4.67 -4.72 -14.53
N ALA A 33 -3.54 -4.07 -14.27
CA ALA A 33 -3.34 -2.65 -14.60
C ALA A 33 -3.49 -2.39 -16.10
N ARG A 34 -2.87 -3.24 -16.95
CA ARG A 34 -3.02 -3.18 -18.42
C ARG A 34 -4.46 -3.40 -18.86
N ARG A 35 -5.14 -4.40 -18.30
CA ARG A 35 -6.54 -4.70 -18.63
C ARG A 35 -7.47 -3.51 -18.32
N LEU A 36 -7.16 -2.75 -17.28
CA LEU A 36 -7.92 -1.58 -16.86
C LEU A 36 -7.43 -0.27 -17.51
N GLY A 37 -6.36 -0.29 -18.29
CA GLY A 37 -5.80 0.89 -18.95
C GLY A 37 -5.15 1.90 -18.00
N VAL A 38 -4.65 1.44 -16.84
CA VAL A 38 -4.04 2.28 -15.79
C VAL A 38 -2.57 1.94 -15.53
N ASP A 39 -1.93 1.21 -16.45
CA ASP A 39 -0.55 0.75 -16.31
C ASP A 39 0.46 1.91 -16.24
N ALA A 40 0.18 3.05 -16.87
CA ALA A 40 1.02 4.25 -16.78
C ALA A 40 1.02 4.90 -15.36
N GLN A 41 0.06 4.52 -14.51
CA GLN A 41 -0.13 5.04 -13.17
C GLN A 41 0.33 4.04 -12.11
N VAL A 42 0.65 2.80 -12.48
CA VAL A 42 1.12 1.75 -11.57
C VAL A 42 2.61 1.54 -11.75
N GLU A 43 3.36 1.72 -10.67
CA GLU A 43 4.81 1.47 -10.65
C GLU A 43 5.16 0.44 -9.59
N ILE A 44 5.85 -0.63 -9.99
CA ILE A 44 6.36 -1.67 -9.09
C ILE A 44 7.87 -1.55 -9.09
N THR A 45 8.45 -1.15 -7.96
CA THR A 45 9.89 -0.85 -7.87
C THR A 45 10.75 -2.10 -7.87
N GLY A 46 10.18 -3.25 -7.50
CA GLY A 46 10.95 -4.42 -7.08
C GLY A 46 11.51 -4.25 -5.67
N PHE A 47 12.33 -5.22 -5.24
CA PHE A 47 12.93 -5.22 -3.92
C PHE A 47 13.98 -4.09 -3.77
N VAL A 48 13.80 -3.22 -2.77
CA VAL A 48 14.73 -2.12 -2.45
C VAL A 48 15.68 -2.60 -1.35
N GLN A 49 16.93 -2.88 -1.71
CA GLN A 49 17.95 -3.38 -0.77
C GLN A 49 18.52 -2.29 0.13
N ASP A 50 18.69 -1.09 -0.41
CA ASP A 50 19.29 0.02 0.33
C ASP A 50 18.27 0.64 1.29
N MET A 51 18.63 0.71 2.57
CA MET A 51 17.73 1.15 3.62
C MET A 51 17.37 2.64 3.50
N GLU A 52 18.32 3.47 3.08
CA GLU A 52 18.06 4.90 2.90
C GLU A 52 17.12 5.12 1.73
N ALA A 53 17.34 4.42 0.61
CA ALA A 53 16.44 4.41 -0.53
C ALA A 53 15.03 3.91 -0.15
N PHE A 54 14.94 2.86 0.68
CA PHE A 54 13.66 2.34 1.16
C PHE A 54 12.90 3.36 2.02
N VAL A 55 13.59 4.02 2.97
CA VAL A 55 12.99 5.10 3.76
C VAL A 55 12.58 6.28 2.87
N ASP A 56 13.35 6.57 1.83
CA ASP A 56 13.02 7.60 0.85
C ASP A 56 11.73 7.32 0.08
N GLU A 57 11.35 6.05 -0.12
CA GLU A 57 10.06 5.70 -0.71
C GLU A 57 8.88 6.16 0.17
N TYR A 58 8.96 5.95 1.49
CA TYR A 58 7.99 6.52 2.41
C TYR A 58 7.99 8.04 2.34
N ARG A 59 9.16 8.69 2.36
CA ARG A 59 9.28 10.16 2.31
C ARG A 59 8.67 10.76 1.05
N ARG A 60 8.72 10.06 -0.08
CA ARG A 60 8.16 10.50 -1.37
C ARG A 60 6.66 10.28 -1.47
N CYS A 61 6.08 9.36 -0.71
CA CYS A 61 4.64 9.14 -0.75
C CYS A 61 3.86 10.30 -0.08
N THR A 62 2.70 10.60 -0.64
CA THR A 62 1.72 11.54 -0.07
C THR A 62 0.86 10.86 0.99
N ILE A 63 0.45 9.62 0.72
CA ILE A 63 -0.38 8.78 1.59
C ILE A 63 0.16 7.35 1.46
N PHE A 64 0.36 6.68 2.59
CA PHE A 64 0.64 5.24 2.61
C PHE A 64 -0.67 4.47 2.72
N VAL A 65 -0.85 3.45 1.87
CA VAL A 65 -2.07 2.64 1.85
C VAL A 65 -1.73 1.16 1.76
N MET A 66 -2.22 0.39 2.71
CA MET A 66 -2.13 -1.08 2.68
C MET A 66 -3.49 -1.67 3.08
N PRO A 67 -4.39 -1.92 2.11
CA PRO A 67 -5.72 -2.46 2.36
C PRO A 67 -5.66 -3.99 2.42
N SER A 68 -4.72 -4.53 3.19
CA SER A 68 -4.56 -5.96 3.40
C SER A 68 -5.55 -6.40 4.48
N ALA A 69 -6.73 -6.88 4.07
CA ALA A 69 -7.75 -7.32 5.00
C ALA A 69 -7.24 -8.50 5.85
N PHE A 70 -7.47 -8.43 7.15
CA PHE A 70 -7.21 -9.56 8.03
C PHE A 70 -8.33 -10.59 7.90
N GLU A 71 -7.98 -11.80 7.51
CA GLU A 71 -8.89 -12.95 7.46
C GLU A 71 -8.54 -13.91 8.61
N GLY A 72 -9.41 -13.98 9.61
CA GLY A 72 -9.29 -14.92 10.73
C GLY A 72 -9.65 -16.36 10.32
N GLY A 73 -8.93 -17.36 10.84
CA GLY A 73 -9.19 -18.76 10.55
C GLY A 73 -8.03 -19.68 10.99
N SER A 74 -8.08 -20.95 10.59
CA SER A 74 -7.01 -21.94 10.86
C SER A 74 -5.67 -21.63 10.18
N LYS A 75 -5.67 -20.69 9.22
CA LYS A 75 -4.48 -20.04 8.67
C LYS A 75 -4.77 -18.54 8.51
N PRO A 76 -4.49 -17.72 9.54
CA PRO A 76 -4.75 -16.28 9.45
C PRO A 76 -4.00 -15.67 8.27
N ARG A 77 -4.67 -14.79 7.53
CA ARG A 77 -4.09 -14.01 6.44
C ARG A 77 -4.25 -12.53 6.76
N GLY A 78 -3.34 -11.71 6.26
CA GLY A 78 -3.29 -10.28 6.53
C GLY A 78 -2.11 -9.92 7.43
N GLU A 79 -2.09 -8.67 7.86
CA GLU A 79 -0.95 -8.10 8.56
C GLU A 79 -0.91 -8.56 10.03
N GLY A 80 0.24 -9.11 10.44
CA GLY A 80 0.40 -9.69 11.77
C GLY A 80 0.64 -8.63 12.86
N PHE A 81 1.59 -7.73 12.63
CA PHE A 81 1.97 -6.71 13.62
C PHE A 81 1.84 -5.28 13.10
N GLY A 82 1.92 -5.07 11.78
CA GLY A 82 1.72 -3.74 11.21
C GLY A 82 2.96 -2.86 11.24
N ILE A 83 4.16 -3.45 11.22
CA ILE A 83 5.43 -2.69 11.23
C ILE A 83 5.44 -1.62 10.13
N VAL A 84 4.96 -1.96 8.93
CA VAL A 84 4.93 -1.03 7.79
C VAL A 84 4.05 0.20 8.02
N TYR A 85 3.00 0.09 8.86
CA TYR A 85 2.20 1.24 9.27
C TYR A 85 2.98 2.15 10.22
N LEU A 86 3.74 1.56 11.15
CA LEU A 86 4.60 2.31 12.08
C LEU A 86 5.77 2.99 11.35
N GLU A 87 6.36 2.33 10.34
CA GLU A 87 7.40 2.93 9.49
C GLU A 87 6.87 4.14 8.72
N ALA A 88 5.69 4.02 8.11
CA ALA A 88 5.02 5.13 7.45
C ALA A 88 4.74 6.29 8.43
N ALA A 89 4.20 5.97 9.62
CA ALA A 89 3.94 6.96 10.66
C ALA A 89 5.23 7.64 11.17
N ALA A 90 6.32 6.88 11.35
CA ALA A 90 7.63 7.41 11.72
C ALA A 90 8.21 8.36 10.66
N CYS A 91 7.83 8.18 9.39
CA CYS A 91 8.14 9.10 8.29
C CYS A 91 7.13 10.26 8.15
N GLY A 92 6.19 10.41 9.09
CA GLY A 92 5.17 11.46 9.10
C GLY A 92 4.12 11.30 8.00
N LYS A 93 3.84 10.06 7.57
CA LYS A 93 2.93 9.78 6.45
C LYS A 93 1.55 9.40 6.95
N PRO A 94 0.48 10.04 6.41
CA PRO A 94 -0.88 9.58 6.64
C PRO A 94 -1.02 8.12 6.19
N VAL A 95 -1.68 7.31 7.02
CA VAL A 95 -1.87 5.88 6.78
C VAL A 95 -3.35 5.60 6.51
N ILE A 96 -3.62 4.80 5.48
CA ILE A 96 -4.91 4.14 5.24
C ILE A 96 -4.70 2.64 5.38
N ALA A 97 -5.35 2.02 6.34
CA ALA A 97 -5.21 0.61 6.67
C ALA A 97 -6.54 -0.15 6.55
N ALA A 98 -6.47 -1.46 6.34
CA ALA A 98 -7.64 -2.30 6.50
C ALA A 98 -7.91 -2.54 7.99
N LYS A 99 -9.18 -2.67 8.38
CA LYS A 99 -9.55 -2.98 9.77
C LYS A 99 -9.14 -4.41 10.15
N GLY A 100 -8.59 -4.58 11.35
CA GLY A 100 -8.22 -5.87 11.94
C GLY A 100 -6.73 -6.22 11.83
N GLY A 101 -6.32 -7.30 12.49
CA GLY A 101 -4.91 -7.71 12.58
C GLY A 101 -4.02 -6.63 13.22
N GLY A 102 -2.73 -6.62 12.85
CA GLY A 102 -1.76 -5.65 13.34
C GLY A 102 -2.04 -4.20 12.94
N ALA A 103 -2.89 -3.97 11.93
CA ALA A 103 -3.33 -2.62 11.57
C ALA A 103 -4.10 -1.94 12.70
N ALA A 104 -4.96 -2.69 13.42
CA ALA A 104 -5.77 -2.15 14.51
C ALA A 104 -4.93 -1.76 15.74
N GLU A 105 -3.73 -2.33 15.88
CA GLU A 105 -2.77 -1.97 16.94
C GLU A 105 -1.87 -0.81 16.52
N ALA A 106 -1.54 -0.70 15.24
CA ALA A 106 -0.62 0.31 14.71
C ALA A 106 -1.29 1.63 14.30
N VAL A 107 -2.59 1.61 14.00
CA VAL A 107 -3.34 2.77 13.46
C VAL A 107 -4.57 3.06 14.31
N ALA A 108 -4.62 4.26 14.89
CA ALA A 108 -5.78 4.78 15.60
C ALA A 108 -6.67 5.55 14.62
N ASP A 109 -7.85 5.00 14.34
CA ASP A 109 -8.84 5.54 13.39
C ASP A 109 -9.23 6.99 13.76
N GLY A 110 -9.00 7.92 12.82
CA GLY A 110 -9.25 9.35 12.98
C GLY A 110 -8.18 10.13 13.75
N GLU A 111 -7.18 9.45 14.34
CA GLU A 111 -6.09 10.09 15.08
C GLU A 111 -4.74 9.97 14.37
N THR A 112 -4.33 8.75 14.02
CA THR A 112 -3.04 8.48 13.35
C THR A 112 -3.19 7.94 11.93
N GLY A 113 -4.42 7.59 11.52
CA GLY A 113 -4.75 7.15 10.17
C GLY A 113 -6.25 6.87 9.99
N LEU A 114 -6.60 6.21 8.88
CA LEU A 114 -7.95 5.77 8.53
C LEU A 114 -8.00 4.26 8.29
#